data_AF-A0A146M0F3-F1
#
_entry.id   AF-A0A146M0F3-F1
#
_cell.length_a   1.000
_cell.length_b   1.000
_cell.length_c   1.000
_cell.angle_alpha   90.00
_cell.angle_beta   90.00
_cell.angle_gamma   90.00
#
_symmetry.space_group_name_H-M   'P 1'
#
loop_
_entity.id
_entity.type
_entity.pdbx_description
1 polymer ?
#
loop_
_entity_poly.entity_id
_entity_poly.type
_entity_poly.pdbx_seq_one_letter_code
_entity_poly.pdbx_strand_id
1 'polypeptide(L)'
;FFSDQRKNLKQITTAGFGLGLEFENLTESSISWAVNEVLNNERYKKQALIQQSIFQDRPMKPVEESVYWIEYVLRHGKALQPASVHMPLYQLLLLDVLGVIAAGVLLVIVITKKLFGVVLSCLRSNKPKKLKQK
;
A
#
# COMPACT_ATOMS: atom_id res chain seq x y z
N PHE A 1 6.72 -6.11 -7.46
CA PHE A 1 5.36 -6.65 -7.30
C PHE A 1 4.73 -6.00 -6.08
N PHE A 2 3.61 -5.29 -6.20
CA PHE A 2 3.00 -4.57 -5.08
C PHE A 2 1.48 -4.59 -5.15
N SER A 3 0.82 -4.41 -4.01
CA SER A 3 -0.64 -4.32 -3.86
C SER A 3 -1.40 -5.57 -4.34
N ASP A 4 -2.23 -5.42 -5.36
CA ASP A 4 -3.24 -6.37 -5.83
C ASP A 4 -2.65 -7.47 -6.71
N GLN A 5 -1.48 -7.25 -7.30
CA GLN A 5 -0.87 -8.17 -8.26
C GLN A 5 -0.74 -9.62 -7.71
N ARG A 6 -0.42 -9.81 -6.42
CA ARG A 6 -0.39 -11.14 -5.78
C ARG A 6 -1.76 -11.80 -5.74
N LYS A 7 -2.78 -11.02 -5.39
CA LYS A 7 -4.15 -11.52 -5.30
C LYS A 7 -4.68 -11.84 -6.69
N ASN A 8 -4.46 -10.96 -7.67
CA ASN A 8 -4.86 -11.16 -9.05
C ASN A 8 -4.17 -12.39 -9.63
N LEU A 9 -2.87 -12.56 -9.38
CA LEU A 9 -2.13 -13.74 -9.85
C LEU A 9 -2.72 -15.03 -9.26
N LYS A 10 -2.98 -15.06 -7.95
CA LYS A 10 -3.62 -16.21 -7.30
C LYS A 10 -5.00 -16.50 -7.88
N GLN A 11 -5.78 -15.48 -8.20
CA GLN A 11 -7.10 -15.65 -8.84
C GLN A 11 -6.96 -16.23 -10.25
N ILE A 12 -6.05 -15.70 -11.07
CA ILE A 12 -5.78 -16.17 -12.44
C ILE A 12 -5.32 -17.64 -12.44
N THR A 13 -4.38 -17.99 -11.55
CA THR A 13 -3.86 -19.37 -11.48
C THR A 13 -4.89 -20.34 -10.90
N THR A 14 -5.68 -19.92 -9.90
CA THR A 14 -6.78 -20.73 -9.35
C THR A 14 -7.88 -20.98 -10.39
N ALA A 15 -8.23 -19.96 -11.17
CA ALA A 15 -9.18 -20.07 -12.28
C ALA A 15 -8.59 -20.81 -13.50
N GLY A 16 -7.29 -21.12 -13.50
CA GLY A 16 -6.65 -22.00 -14.47
C GLY A 16 -6.46 -21.41 -15.87
N PHE A 17 -6.63 -20.09 -16.04
CA PHE A 17 -6.42 -19.42 -17.31
C PHE A 17 -5.08 -18.67 -17.40
N GLY A 18 -4.21 -18.84 -16.41
CA GLY A 18 -2.84 -18.35 -16.48
C GLY A 18 -1.92 -19.05 -15.50
N LEU A 19 -0.64 -18.71 -15.60
CA LEU A 19 0.45 -19.30 -14.84
C LEU A 19 1.19 -18.19 -14.07
N GLY A 20 1.64 -18.51 -12.85
CA GLY A 20 2.42 -17.59 -12.03
C GLY A 20 3.88 -17.99 -11.97
N LEU A 21 4.75 -16.99 -12.10
CA LEU A 21 6.18 -17.11 -11.85
C LEU A 21 6.52 -16.33 -10.57
N GLU A 22 7.34 -16.93 -9.73
CA GLU A 22 7.86 -16.30 -8.52
C GLU A 22 9.13 -15.51 -8.85
N PHE A 23 9.28 -14.32 -8.25
CA PHE A 23 10.44 -13.46 -8.50
C PHE A 23 11.77 -14.13 -8.16
N GLU A 24 11.77 -14.98 -7.14
CA GLU A 24 12.96 -15.73 -6.69
C GLU A 24 13.45 -16.73 -7.74
N ASN A 25 12.60 -17.13 -8.68
CA ASN A 25 12.92 -18.10 -9.73
C ASN A 25 12.74 -17.51 -11.15
N LEU A 26 12.86 -16.18 -11.30
CA LEU A 26 12.70 -15.52 -12.58
C LEU A 26 14.01 -15.57 -13.39
N THR A 27 14.12 -16.61 -14.22
CA THR A 27 15.24 -16.86 -15.13
C THR A 27 14.79 -16.93 -16.58
N GLU A 28 15.70 -16.78 -17.53
CA GLU A 28 15.39 -16.92 -18.97
C GLU A 28 14.70 -18.26 -19.28
N SER A 29 15.20 -19.35 -18.69
CA SER A 29 14.63 -20.69 -18.87
C SER A 29 13.22 -20.79 -18.29
N SER A 30 12.98 -20.26 -17.09
CA SER A 30 11.64 -20.25 -16.48
C SER A 30 10.61 -19.47 -17.31
N ILE A 31 11.02 -18.34 -17.91
CA ILE A 31 10.17 -17.51 -18.75
C ILE A 31 9.89 -18.23 -20.07
N SER A 32 10.93 -18.77 -20.72
CA SER A 32 10.79 -19.53 -21.97
C SER A 32 9.85 -20.72 -21.80
N TRP A 33 10.00 -21.47 -20.70
CA TRP A 33 9.11 -22.55 -20.33
C TRP A 33 7.67 -22.07 -20.13
N ALA A 34 7.46 -21.02 -19.33
CA ALA A 34 6.12 -20.51 -19.03
C ALA A 34 5.38 -20.03 -20.29
N VAL A 35 6.09 -19.35 -21.20
CA VAL A 35 5.52 -18.93 -22.49
C VAL A 35 5.13 -20.14 -23.33
N ASN A 36 6.02 -21.13 -23.44
CA ASN A 36 5.74 -22.35 -24.21
C ASN A 36 4.53 -23.12 -23.63
N GLU A 37 4.48 -23.26 -22.31
CA GLU A 37 3.40 -23.93 -21.59
C GLU A 37 2.04 -23.24 -21.84
N VAL A 38 1.97 -21.91 -21.70
CA VAL A 38 0.72 -21.17 -21.90
C VAL A 38 0.26 -21.19 -23.36
N LEU A 39 1.18 -21.18 -24.32
CA LEU A 39 0.85 -21.18 -25.75
C LEU A 39 0.41 -22.55 -26.27
N ASN A 40 1.05 -23.63 -25.82
CA ASN A 40 0.84 -24.97 -26.36
C ASN A 40 -0.17 -25.81 -25.57
N ASN A 41 -0.44 -25.47 -24.31
CA ASN A 41 -1.45 -26.16 -23.52
C ASN A 41 -2.83 -25.51 -23.70
N GLU A 42 -3.74 -26.17 -24.40
CA GLU A 42 -5.09 -25.66 -24.68
C GLU A 42 -5.91 -25.34 -23.41
N ARG A 43 -5.55 -25.90 -22.25
CA ARG A 43 -6.25 -25.66 -20.97
C ARG A 43 -6.38 -24.16 -20.69
N TYR A 44 -5.31 -23.38 -20.87
CA TYR A 44 -5.31 -21.96 -20.55
C TYR A 44 -6.30 -21.20 -21.43
N LYS A 45 -6.32 -21.48 -22.74
CA LYS A 45 -7.27 -20.88 -23.68
C LYS A 45 -8.72 -21.30 -23.37
N LYS A 46 -8.96 -22.58 -23.07
CA LYS A 46 -10.31 -23.08 -22.72
C LYS A 46 -10.85 -22.38 -21.47
N GLN A 47 -10.04 -22.28 -20.42
CA GLN A 47 -10.44 -21.58 -19.20
C GLN A 47 -10.57 -20.06 -19.42
N ALA A 48 -9.72 -19.45 -20.24
CA ALA A 48 -9.84 -18.03 -20.59
C ALA A 48 -11.17 -17.72 -21.31
N LEU A 49 -11.62 -18.59 -22.22
CA LEU A 49 -12.90 -18.44 -22.92
C LEU A 49 -14.10 -18.61 -21.98
N ILE A 50 -14.03 -19.54 -21.01
CA ILE A 50 -15.05 -19.68 -19.97
C ILE A 50 -15.10 -18.42 -19.10
N GLN A 51 -13.95 -17.92 -18.66
CA GLN A 51 -13.90 -16.70 -17.85
C GLN A 51 -14.37 -15.47 -18.63
N GLN A 52 -14.09 -15.43 -19.94
CA GLN A 52 -14.61 -14.41 -20.84
C GLN A 52 -16.13 -14.44 -20.93
N SER A 53 -16.75 -15.62 -21.12
CA SER A 53 -18.21 -15.71 -21.21
C SER A 53 -18.88 -15.26 -19.92
N ILE A 54 -18.36 -15.68 -18.76
CA ILE A 54 -18.83 -15.22 -17.44
C ILE A 54 -18.69 -13.70 -17.29
N PHE A 55 -17.56 -13.12 -17.72
CA PHE A 55 -17.36 -11.68 -17.62
C PHE A 55 -18.27 -10.87 -18.56
N GLN A 56 -18.62 -11.43 -19.72
CA GLN A 56 -19.53 -10.82 -20.68
C GLN A 56 -20.99 -11.02 -20.31
N ASP A 57 -21.30 -12.01 -19.47
CA ASP A 57 -22.65 -12.29 -18.96
C ASP A 57 -23.04 -11.27 -17.88
N ARG A 58 -23.41 -10.08 -18.33
CA ARG A 58 -23.87 -8.97 -17.50
C ARG A 58 -25.13 -8.34 -18.10
N PRO A 59 -26.02 -7.77 -17.26
CA PRO A 59 -27.32 -7.27 -17.70
C PRO A 59 -27.25 -6.04 -18.60
N MET A 60 -26.15 -5.28 -18.56
CA MET A 60 -25.97 -4.04 -19.32
C MET A 60 -24.59 -4.02 -19.99
N LYS A 61 -24.51 -3.49 -21.20
CA LYS A 61 -23.21 -3.30 -21.87
C LYS A 61 -22.38 -2.28 -21.10
N PRO A 62 -21.03 -2.42 -21.06
CA PRO A 62 -20.17 -1.51 -20.29
C PRO A 62 -20.29 -0.05 -20.73
N VAL A 63 -20.57 0.18 -22.02
CA VAL A 63 -20.76 1.53 -22.57
C VAL A 63 -22.05 2.15 -22.03
N GLU A 64 -23.15 1.39 -22.03
CA GLU A 64 -24.43 1.84 -21.49
C GLU A 64 -24.34 2.08 -19.98
N GLU A 65 -23.66 1.18 -19.26
CA GLU A 65 -23.40 1.31 -17.83
C GLU A 65 -22.59 2.57 -17.51
N SER A 66 -21.58 2.88 -18.33
CA SER A 66 -20.78 4.11 -18.18
C SER A 66 -21.62 5.37 -18.41
N VAL A 67 -22.48 5.39 -19.44
CA VAL A 67 -23.40 6.50 -19.69
C VAL A 67 -24.35 6.68 -18.49
N TYR A 68 -24.92 5.59 -17.98
CA TYR A 68 -25.78 5.63 -16.81
C TYR A 68 -25.08 6.28 -15.60
N TRP A 69 -23.83 5.89 -15.30
CA TRP A 69 -23.09 6.47 -14.18
C TRP A 69 -22.71 7.94 -14.39
N ILE A 70 -22.39 8.34 -15.63
CA ILE A 70 -22.17 9.76 -15.97
C ILE A 70 -23.44 10.55 -15.69
N GLU A 71 -24.58 10.11 -16.20
CA GLU A 71 -25.86 10.79 -15.94
C GLU A 71 -26.23 10.78 -14.45
N TYR A 72 -25.93 9.69 -13.74
CA TYR A 72 -26.19 9.58 -12.31
C TYR A 72 -25.44 10.67 -11.54
N VAL A 73 -24.17 10.93 -11.88
CA VAL A 73 -23.35 12.03 -11.33
C VAL A 73 -23.92 13.38 -11.75
N LEU A 74 -24.40 13.54 -12.98
CA LEU A 74 -25.04 14.79 -13.40
C LEU A 74 -26.34 15.07 -12.62
N ARG A 75 -27.13 14.04 -12.30
CA ARG A 75 -28.38 14.16 -11.55
C ARG A 75 -28.16 14.40 -10.04
N HIS A 76 -27.18 13.71 -9.44
CA HIS A 76 -26.99 13.70 -7.98
C HIS A 76 -25.73 14.44 -7.53
N GLY A 77 -25.00 15.06 -8.46
CA GLY A 77 -23.77 15.78 -8.18
C GLY A 77 -22.65 14.85 -7.71
N LYS A 78 -22.09 15.14 -6.52
CA LYS A 78 -20.80 14.61 -6.05
C LYS A 78 -20.83 13.15 -5.54
N ALA A 79 -21.86 12.37 -5.86
CA ALA A 79 -22.06 11.04 -5.28
C ALA A 79 -20.91 10.04 -5.53
N LEU A 80 -20.17 10.19 -6.63
CA LEU A 80 -19.00 9.36 -6.98
C LEU A 80 -17.65 10.08 -6.82
N GLN A 81 -17.64 11.30 -6.28
CA GLN A 81 -16.37 12.00 -6.04
C GLN A 81 -15.78 11.56 -4.70
N PRO A 82 -14.52 11.11 -4.66
CA PRO A 82 -13.89 10.81 -3.38
C PRO A 82 -13.67 12.10 -2.59
N ALA A 83 -13.75 12.00 -1.26
CA ALA A 83 -13.60 13.16 -0.37
C ALA A 83 -12.27 13.92 -0.59
N SER A 84 -11.24 13.22 -1.08
CA SER A 84 -9.93 13.78 -1.43
C SER A 84 -9.98 14.92 -2.46
N VAL A 85 -10.98 14.97 -3.34
CA VAL A 85 -11.12 16.05 -4.35
C VAL A 85 -11.36 17.42 -3.70
N HIS A 86 -11.96 17.43 -2.51
CA HIS A 86 -12.27 18.66 -1.77
C HIS A 86 -11.34 18.90 -0.59
N MET A 87 -10.34 18.04 -0.39
CA MET A 87 -9.36 18.21 0.66
C MET A 87 -8.28 19.20 0.22
N PRO A 88 -7.86 20.12 1.09
CA PRO A 88 -6.68 20.92 0.84
C PRO A 88 -5.44 20.02 0.79
N LEU A 89 -4.44 20.45 0.02
CA LEU A 89 -3.24 19.67 -0.28
C LEU A 89 -2.50 19.16 0.98
N TYR A 90 -2.52 19.94 2.06
CA TYR A 90 -1.87 19.54 3.32
C TYR A 90 -2.57 18.37 4.03
N GLN A 91 -3.90 18.24 3.92
CA GLN A 91 -4.64 17.08 4.43
C GLN A 91 -4.48 15.88 3.50
N LEU A 92 -4.51 16.11 2.19
CA LEU A 92 -4.31 15.06 1.19
C LEU A 92 -2.93 14.40 1.33
N LEU A 93 -1.90 15.21 1.66
CA LEU A 93 -0.54 14.75 1.90
C LEU A 93 -0.24 14.39 3.37
N LEU A 94 -1.24 14.45 4.26
CA LEU A 94 -1.12 14.16 5.69
C LEU A 94 0.00 14.97 6.42
N LEU A 95 0.23 16.22 6.01
CA LEU A 95 1.27 17.07 6.59
C LEU A 95 0.99 17.42 8.06
N ASP A 96 -0.28 17.53 8.42
CA ASP A 96 -0.74 17.72 9.80
C ASP A 96 -0.38 16.52 10.68
N VAL A 97 -0.62 15.30 10.21
CA VAL A 97 -0.26 14.05 10.90
C VAL A 97 1.26 13.94 11.06
N LEU A 98 2.01 14.21 9.99
CA LEU A 98 3.48 14.23 10.05
C LEU A 98 3.99 15.26 11.06
N GLY A 99 3.35 16.44 11.14
CA GLY A 99 3.68 17.47 12.12
C GLY A 99 3.47 16.99 13.56
N VAL A 100 2.35 16.34 13.86
CA VAL A 100 2.07 15.77 15.19
C VAL A 100 3.10 14.69 15.56
N ILE A 101 3.44 13.80 14.62
CA ILE A 101 4.45 12.77 14.83
C ILE A 101 5.81 13.42 15.13
N ALA A 102 6.24 14.39 14.33
CA ALA A 102 7.50 15.09 14.52
C ALA A 102 7.57 15.82 15.87
N ALA A 103 6.49 16.49 16.27
CA ALA A 103 6.38 17.15 17.57
C ALA A 103 6.48 16.14 18.73
N GLY A 104 5.82 14.99 18.61
CA GLY A 104 5.92 13.90 19.58
C GLY A 104 7.35 13.37 19.73
N VAL A 105 8.04 13.12 18.61
CA VAL A 105 9.45 12.68 18.63
C VAL A 105 10.34 13.74 19.28
N LEU A 106 10.18 15.02 18.94
CA LEU A 106 10.94 16.12 19.54
C LEU A 106 10.70 16.21 21.06
N LEU A 107 9.46 16.06 21.50
CA LEU A 107 9.10 16.11 22.92
C LEU A 107 9.77 14.97 23.70
N VAL A 108 9.79 13.75 23.16
CA VAL A 108 10.53 12.62 23.76
C VAL A 108 12.02 12.90 23.84
N ILE A 109 12.63 13.48 22.79
CA ILE A 109 14.05 13.86 22.78
C ILE A 109 14.35 14.92 23.86
N VAL A 110 13.48 15.91 24.02
CA VAL A 110 13.65 16.96 25.03
C VAL A 110 13.55 16.37 26.45
N ILE A 111 12.55 15.53 26.71
CA ILE A 111 12.36 14.88 28.01
C ILE A 111 13.56 14.01 28.34
N THR A 112 14.02 13.16 27.42
CA THR A 112 15.18 12.29 27.63
C THR A 112 16.45 13.08 27.92
N LYS A 113 16.73 14.17 27.17
CA LYS A 113 17.86 15.06 27.45
C LYS A 113 17.75 15.74 28.82
N LYS A 114 16.56 16.19 29.22
CA LYS A 114 16.33 16.81 30.53
C LYS A 114 16.54 15.81 31.66
N LEU A 115 15.97 14.61 31.56
CA LEU A 115 16.16 13.53 32.53
C LEU A 115 17.63 13.14 32.65
N PHE A 116 18.32 12.97 31.53
CA PHE A 116 19.76 12.66 31.52
C PHE A 116 20.60 13.78 32.15
N GLY A 117 20.27 15.05 31.87
CA GLY A 117 20.91 16.20 32.50
C GLY A 117 20.69 16.27 34.01
N VAL A 118 19.48 15.95 34.49
CA VAL A 118 19.16 15.87 35.92
C VAL A 118 19.96 14.74 36.58
N VAL A 119 20.00 13.55 35.99
CA VAL A 119 20.80 12.41 36.49
C VAL A 119 22.29 12.79 36.58
N LEU A 120 22.86 13.40 35.53
CA LEU A 120 24.24 13.88 35.54
C LEU A 120 24.50 14.97 36.59
N SER A 121 23.54 15.86 36.83
CA SER A 121 23.62 16.89 37.87
C SER A 121 23.63 16.27 39.27
N CYS A 122 22.73 15.32 39.54
CA CYS A 122 22.70 14.54 40.79
C CYS A 122 24.02 13.80 41.03
N LEU A 123 24.60 13.18 39.99
CA LEU A 123 25.91 12.50 40.08
C LEU A 123 27.08 13.48 40.34
N ARG A 124 27.02 14.72 39.82
CA ARG A 124 28.04 15.75 40.08
C ARG A 124 27.93 16.37 41.47
N SER A 125 26.72 16.51 42.02
CA SER A 125 26.49 17.09 43.35
C SER A 125 26.97 16.17 44.49
N ASN A 126 27.14 14.87 44.23
CA ASN A 126 27.64 13.89 45.20
C ASN A 126 29.18 13.77 45.26
N LYS A 127 29.96 14.70 44.68
CA LYS A 127 31.42 14.70 44.87
C LYS A 127 31.76 15.08 46.33
N PRO A 128 32.47 14.24 47.10
CA PRO A 128 32.85 14.56 48.48
C PRO A 128 33.81 15.77 48.50
N LYS A 129 33.53 16.76 49.36
CA LYS A 129 34.44 17.89 49.58
C LYS A 129 35.78 17.36 50.11
N LYS A 130 36.88 17.56 49.38
CA LYS A 130 38.24 17.24 49.87
C LYS A 130 38.49 18.06 51.15
N LEU A 131 38.73 17.37 52.27
CA LEU A 131 39.22 18.00 53.50
C LEU A 131 40.55 18.70 53.21
N LYS A 132 40.61 20.01 53.44
CA LYS A 132 41.88 20.75 53.47
C LYS A 132 42.67 20.27 54.70
N GLN A 133 43.75 19.53 54.49
CA GLN A 133 44.75 19.27 55.52
C GLN A 133 45.50 20.58 55.81
N LYS A 134 45.65 20.88 57.09
CA LYS A 134 46.35 22.05 57.63
C LYS A 134 47.76 21.64 58.04
#